data_AF-A0A137NPC9-F1
#
_entry.id   AF-A0A137NPC9-F1
#
_cell.length_a   1.000
_cell.length_b   1.000
_cell.length_c   1.000
_cell.angle_alpha   90.00
_cell.angle_beta   90.00
_cell.angle_gamma   90.00
#
_symmetry.space_group_name_H-M   'P 1'
#
loop_
_entity.id
_entity.type
_entity.pdbx_description
1 polymer ?
#
loop_
_entity_poly.entity_id
_entity_poly.type
_entity_poly.pdbx_seq_one_letter_code
_entity_poly.pdbx_strand_id
1 'polypeptide(L)'
;YNACGLASHELFDYLDFNTWFKERLITEIQQQTPGHHVLKFRIAWLIGRWVGVKLPKETRPLVYETLLHLMQPSNDDGPSTIVQITAISALRDCVDDWDFEPSRFLPYLAQVLPLLSQAIAQVDEIELKMKVVNCLSIIIERMEQEIAPFTPSITELLPNLWQLEGEGENLLKSSIVTMVTKLVKSIKQDPVSLLPIISEIVRHSTDLNNEAHIYLLEDGIDLWAATLINSASLTPILIDLLPCAIPLLSIASEVLAKVLLVVESYFLMNTTKVVEAAGVPLLETLSASLTEVRPDACAMICRVIETPMTLTNNSAQIQQLFIQSGLLQRLLDLTLSTEEPPSNQTKYLLLISRFIIWDPSNFLNYLINYWQQQTPQLISKFIEIWIDRIDVMIDTRHRKLNSLALASLLQTPPNTPELTTLTALVYAKLPDFMTVWTSCLAEVSEFESGDAMVYHSEYSSQKVEQLGETEIDGTLEEDRRSIIPEVDIVFNTNLKLTIWHSLERAQLHSPQLIQEYLSKVDQLVIDQIKP
;
A
#
# COMPACT_ATOMS: atom_id res chain seq x y z
N TYR A 1 -14.00 -24.98 -40.26
CA TYR A 1 -13.32 -23.95 -39.45
C TYR A 1 -13.52 -24.18 -37.96
N ASN A 2 -14.75 -24.38 -37.47
CA ASN A 2 -14.98 -24.69 -36.04
C ASN A 2 -14.13 -25.88 -35.53
N ALA A 3 -14.16 -27.02 -36.22
CA ALA A 3 -13.35 -28.19 -35.86
C ALA A 3 -11.84 -27.87 -35.79
N CYS A 4 -11.31 -27.12 -36.78
CA CYS A 4 -9.90 -26.72 -36.80
C CYS A 4 -9.54 -25.75 -35.66
N GLY A 5 -10.46 -24.89 -35.23
CA GLY A 5 -10.22 -23.99 -34.10
C GLY A 5 -10.31 -24.69 -32.75
N LEU A 6 -11.20 -25.69 -32.60
CA LEU A 6 -11.28 -26.50 -31.38
C LEU A 6 -10.08 -27.43 -31.21
N ALA A 7 -9.52 -27.92 -32.32
CA ALA A 7 -8.39 -28.84 -32.33
C ALA A 7 -7.06 -28.14 -32.68
N SER A 8 -6.91 -26.85 -32.34
CA SER A 8 -5.71 -26.08 -32.73
C SER A 8 -4.43 -26.66 -32.12
N HIS A 9 -4.48 -27.10 -30.86
CA HIS A 9 -3.35 -27.71 -30.15
C HIS A 9 -2.99 -29.11 -30.66
N GLU A 10 -3.90 -29.79 -31.36
CA GLU A 10 -3.67 -31.11 -31.94
C GLU A 10 -3.27 -31.01 -33.43
N LEU A 11 -3.70 -29.97 -34.12
CA LEU A 11 -3.52 -29.81 -35.57
C LEU A 11 -2.33 -28.92 -35.94
N PHE A 12 -1.67 -28.25 -35.01
CA PHE A 12 -0.64 -27.25 -35.34
C PHE A 12 0.57 -27.78 -36.13
N ASP A 13 0.87 -29.08 -36.04
CA ASP A 13 1.92 -29.72 -36.83
C ASP A 13 1.44 -30.26 -38.18
N TYR A 14 0.13 -30.39 -38.36
CA TYR A 14 -0.47 -30.94 -39.57
C TYR A 14 -1.10 -29.87 -40.47
N LEU A 15 -1.36 -28.68 -39.93
CA LEU A 15 -2.02 -27.58 -40.62
C LEU A 15 -1.19 -26.30 -40.50
N ASP A 16 -0.70 -25.80 -41.64
CA ASP A 16 -0.03 -24.51 -41.72
C ASP A 16 -1.05 -23.37 -41.68
N PHE A 17 -1.39 -22.96 -40.45
CA PHE A 17 -2.33 -21.88 -40.21
C PHE A 17 -1.84 -20.54 -40.79
N ASN A 18 -0.54 -20.29 -40.82
CA ASN A 18 0.02 -19.05 -41.35
C ASN A 18 -0.25 -18.91 -42.85
N THR A 19 0.02 -19.96 -43.62
CA THR A 19 -0.26 -19.98 -45.07
C THR A 19 -1.76 -19.95 -45.33
N TRP A 20 -2.53 -20.74 -44.59
CA TRP A 20 -4.00 -20.74 -44.71
C TRP A 20 -4.63 -19.38 -44.41
N PHE A 21 -4.14 -18.69 -43.39
CA PHE A 21 -4.56 -17.34 -43.03
C PHE A 21 -4.31 -16.36 -44.18
N LYS A 22 -3.06 -16.31 -44.69
CA LYS A 22 -2.64 -15.37 -45.74
C LYS A 22 -3.32 -15.60 -47.08
N GLU A 23 -3.42 -16.86 -47.51
CA GLU A 23 -3.86 -17.20 -48.87
C GLU A 23 -5.37 -17.38 -49.01
N ARG A 24 -6.08 -17.66 -47.89
CA ARG A 24 -7.50 -18.02 -47.95
C ARG A 24 -8.37 -17.18 -47.02
N LEU A 25 -8.06 -17.16 -45.72
CA LEU A 25 -8.97 -16.57 -44.72
C LEU A 25 -9.15 -15.06 -44.93
N ILE A 26 -8.09 -14.34 -45.26
CA ILE A 26 -8.17 -12.89 -45.56
C ILE A 26 -9.06 -12.63 -46.78
N THR A 27 -8.91 -13.41 -47.85
CA THR A 27 -9.74 -13.26 -49.05
C THR A 27 -11.22 -13.55 -48.78
N GLU A 28 -11.52 -14.53 -47.93
CA GLU A 28 -12.89 -14.86 -47.54
C GLU A 28 -13.53 -13.77 -46.68
N ILE A 29 -12.76 -13.09 -45.83
CA ILE A 29 -13.23 -11.94 -45.06
C ILE A 29 -13.62 -10.77 -45.97
N GLN A 30 -12.87 -10.54 -47.05
CA GLN A 30 -13.11 -9.41 -47.96
C GLN A 30 -14.36 -9.57 -48.86
N GLN A 31 -14.96 -10.77 -48.90
CA GLN A 31 -16.15 -11.03 -49.71
C GLN A 31 -17.40 -10.39 -49.08
N GLN A 32 -18.18 -9.67 -49.90
CA GLN A 32 -19.41 -8.97 -49.50
C GLN A 32 -20.70 -9.72 -49.90
N THR A 33 -20.65 -11.05 -49.98
CA THR A 33 -21.81 -11.86 -50.35
C THR A 33 -22.82 -12.00 -49.19
N PRO A 34 -24.14 -11.99 -49.45
CA PRO A 34 -25.15 -12.19 -48.41
C PRO A 34 -24.93 -13.49 -47.63
N GLY A 35 -24.96 -13.42 -46.30
CA GLY A 35 -24.72 -14.58 -45.41
C GLY A 35 -23.26 -14.79 -44.97
N HIS A 36 -22.30 -14.03 -45.52
CA HIS A 36 -20.88 -14.15 -45.15
C HIS A 36 -20.54 -13.68 -43.73
N HIS A 37 -21.47 -13.06 -43.00
CA HIS A 37 -21.27 -12.69 -41.59
C HIS A 37 -20.95 -13.91 -40.72
N VAL A 38 -21.54 -15.08 -41.00
CA VAL A 38 -21.23 -16.33 -40.28
C VAL A 38 -19.78 -16.75 -40.51
N LEU A 39 -19.29 -16.56 -41.74
CA LEU A 39 -17.92 -16.88 -42.11
C LEU A 39 -16.94 -15.90 -41.46
N LYS A 40 -17.20 -14.58 -41.56
CA LYS A 40 -16.42 -13.52 -40.90
C LYS A 40 -16.30 -13.75 -39.39
N PHE A 41 -17.43 -13.98 -38.72
CA PHE A 41 -17.50 -14.36 -37.30
C PHE A 41 -16.62 -15.58 -37.01
N ARG A 42 -16.76 -16.64 -37.81
CA ARG A 42 -16.03 -17.88 -37.58
C ARG A 42 -14.54 -17.74 -37.81
N ILE A 43 -14.13 -16.92 -38.78
CA ILE A 43 -12.72 -16.63 -39.05
C ILE A 43 -12.12 -15.79 -37.91
N ALA A 44 -12.82 -14.75 -37.43
CA ALA A 44 -12.37 -13.99 -36.25
C ALA A 44 -12.13 -14.90 -35.05
N TRP A 45 -13.11 -15.76 -34.72
CA TRP A 45 -12.97 -16.72 -33.63
C TRP A 45 -11.80 -17.69 -33.85
N LEU A 46 -11.64 -18.19 -35.09
CA LEU A 46 -10.55 -19.09 -35.46
C LEU A 46 -9.18 -18.44 -35.26
N ILE A 47 -9.01 -17.17 -35.63
CA ILE A 47 -7.77 -16.40 -35.41
C ILE A 47 -7.42 -16.40 -33.92
N GLY A 48 -8.36 -16.08 -33.04
CA GLY A 48 -8.13 -16.07 -31.59
C GLY A 48 -7.73 -17.44 -31.02
N ARG A 49 -8.19 -18.54 -31.63
CA ARG A 49 -7.81 -19.91 -31.20
C ARG A 49 -6.43 -20.36 -31.66
N TRP A 50 -5.86 -19.72 -32.69
CA TRP A 50 -4.61 -20.16 -33.33
C TRP A 50 -3.42 -19.24 -33.04
N VAL A 51 -3.67 -17.96 -32.70
CA VAL A 51 -2.60 -16.97 -32.46
C VAL A 51 -1.61 -17.43 -31.39
N GLY A 52 -2.11 -17.95 -30.26
CA GLY A 52 -1.30 -18.45 -29.14
C GLY A 52 -0.78 -19.88 -29.30
N VAL A 53 -1.04 -20.54 -30.44
CA VAL A 53 -0.60 -21.92 -30.68
C VAL A 53 0.61 -21.94 -31.59
N LYS A 54 0.48 -21.45 -32.83
CA LYS A 54 1.55 -21.44 -33.82
C LYS A 54 1.26 -20.42 -34.91
N LEU A 55 1.67 -19.19 -34.66
CA LEU A 55 1.65 -18.11 -35.63
C LEU A 55 2.98 -17.34 -35.59
N PRO A 56 3.69 -17.19 -36.73
CA PRO A 56 4.89 -16.37 -36.79
C PRO A 56 4.62 -14.93 -36.36
N LYS A 57 5.55 -14.34 -35.61
CA LYS A 57 5.45 -12.94 -35.15
C LYS A 57 5.28 -11.97 -36.31
N GLU A 58 5.88 -12.27 -37.47
CA GLU A 58 5.85 -11.47 -38.70
C GLU A 58 4.43 -11.38 -39.30
N THR A 59 3.56 -12.33 -38.95
CA THR A 59 2.18 -12.38 -39.42
C THR A 59 1.22 -11.66 -38.48
N ARG A 60 1.60 -11.37 -37.23
CA ARG A 60 0.75 -10.67 -36.25
C ARG A 60 0.27 -9.29 -36.72
N PRO A 61 1.10 -8.43 -37.36
CA PRO A 61 0.62 -7.16 -37.92
C PRO A 61 -0.58 -7.33 -38.86
N LEU A 62 -0.52 -8.33 -39.75
CA LEU A 62 -1.60 -8.64 -40.68
C LEU A 62 -2.85 -9.18 -39.97
N VAL A 63 -2.67 -9.92 -38.86
CA VAL A 63 -3.78 -10.33 -37.99
C VAL A 63 -4.45 -9.11 -37.37
N TYR A 64 -3.69 -8.15 -36.84
CA TYR A 64 -4.24 -6.91 -36.26
C TYR A 64 -5.05 -6.12 -37.29
N GLU A 65 -4.53 -5.93 -38.51
CA GLU A 65 -5.24 -5.28 -39.62
C GLU A 65 -6.54 -5.99 -39.97
N THR A 66 -6.50 -7.32 -40.01
CA THR A 66 -7.66 -8.15 -40.33
C THR A 66 -8.74 -8.03 -39.24
N LEU A 67 -8.35 -8.07 -37.97
CA LEU A 67 -9.28 -7.93 -36.85
C LEU A 67 -9.85 -6.51 -36.78
N LEU A 68 -9.03 -5.48 -36.99
CA LEU A 68 -9.49 -4.08 -37.09
C LEU A 68 -10.55 -3.92 -38.17
N HIS A 69 -10.35 -4.51 -39.35
CA HIS A 69 -11.35 -4.49 -40.42
C HIS A 69 -12.67 -5.15 -39.99
N LEU A 70 -12.61 -6.28 -39.27
CA LEU A 70 -13.80 -6.98 -38.75
C LEU A 70 -14.48 -6.26 -37.58
N MET A 71 -13.76 -5.38 -36.89
CA MET A 71 -14.30 -4.54 -35.81
C MET A 71 -15.05 -3.31 -36.33
N GLN A 72 -14.87 -2.94 -37.61
CA GLN A 72 -15.59 -1.82 -38.19
C GLN A 72 -17.10 -2.13 -38.29
N PRO A 73 -17.97 -1.12 -38.07
CA PRO A 73 -19.40 -1.28 -38.31
C PRO A 73 -19.65 -1.59 -39.78
N SER A 74 -20.37 -2.66 -40.09
CA SER A 74 -20.79 -2.94 -41.45
C SER A 74 -22.15 -2.29 -41.73
N ASN A 75 -22.31 -1.71 -42.93
CA ASN A 75 -23.60 -1.21 -43.42
C ASN A 75 -24.54 -2.34 -43.93
N ASP A 76 -24.14 -3.60 -43.82
CA ASP A 76 -24.89 -4.75 -44.31
C ASP A 76 -26.00 -5.17 -43.32
N ASP A 77 -27.17 -5.58 -43.82
CA ASP A 77 -28.37 -5.99 -43.06
C ASP A 77 -28.21 -7.26 -42.17
N GLY A 78 -26.98 -7.71 -41.86
CA GLY A 78 -26.69 -8.88 -41.01
C GLY A 78 -26.30 -8.53 -39.57
N PRO A 79 -26.07 -9.52 -38.68
CA PRO A 79 -25.68 -9.28 -37.28
C PRO A 79 -24.21 -8.80 -37.19
N SER A 80 -23.96 -7.56 -37.62
CA SER A 80 -22.65 -6.89 -37.60
C SER A 80 -22.01 -6.92 -36.20
N THR A 81 -22.82 -6.79 -35.15
CA THR A 81 -22.39 -6.78 -33.75
C THR A 81 -21.69 -8.07 -33.34
N ILE A 82 -22.17 -9.25 -33.80
CA ILE A 82 -21.57 -10.54 -33.42
C ILE A 82 -20.16 -10.67 -34.00
N VAL A 83 -19.97 -10.26 -35.26
CA VAL A 83 -18.66 -10.26 -35.92
C VAL A 83 -17.71 -9.32 -35.18
N GLN A 84 -18.16 -8.10 -34.89
CA GLN A 84 -17.38 -7.09 -34.18
C GLN A 84 -16.94 -7.57 -32.79
N ILE A 85 -17.86 -8.06 -31.95
CA ILE A 85 -17.53 -8.53 -30.59
C ILE A 85 -16.61 -9.76 -30.61
N THR A 86 -16.76 -10.62 -31.62
CA THR A 86 -15.87 -11.78 -31.79
C THR A 86 -14.48 -11.36 -32.24
N ALA A 87 -14.38 -10.34 -33.11
CA ALA A 87 -13.10 -9.76 -33.48
C ALA A 87 -12.42 -9.07 -32.30
N ILE A 88 -13.16 -8.36 -31.44
CA ILE A 88 -12.66 -7.79 -30.18
C ILE A 88 -12.15 -8.87 -29.24
N SER A 89 -12.89 -9.99 -29.11
CA SER A 89 -12.47 -11.12 -28.28
C SER A 89 -11.20 -11.80 -28.84
N ALA A 90 -11.12 -11.97 -30.15
CA ALA A 90 -9.92 -12.49 -30.81
C ALA A 90 -8.73 -11.53 -30.68
N LEU A 91 -8.95 -10.22 -30.73
CA LEU A 91 -7.91 -9.21 -30.50
C LEU A 91 -7.39 -9.30 -29.07
N ARG A 92 -8.28 -9.42 -28.07
CA ARG A 92 -7.91 -9.70 -26.69
C ARG A 92 -7.00 -10.93 -26.62
N ASP A 93 -7.42 -12.05 -27.20
CA ASP A 93 -6.64 -13.30 -27.20
C ASP A 93 -5.24 -13.11 -27.85
N CYS A 94 -5.12 -12.24 -28.87
CA CYS A 94 -3.83 -11.93 -29.51
C CYS A 94 -2.90 -11.10 -28.62
N VAL A 95 -3.47 -10.20 -27.80
CA VAL A 95 -2.73 -9.31 -26.90
C VAL A 95 -2.38 -10.04 -25.60
N ASP A 96 -3.26 -10.92 -25.12
CA ASP A 96 -3.08 -11.76 -23.93
C ASP A 96 -2.15 -12.97 -24.17
N ASP A 97 -1.53 -13.05 -25.35
CA ASP A 97 -0.55 -14.09 -25.68
C ASP A 97 0.77 -13.85 -24.93
N TRP A 98 1.37 -14.91 -24.38
CA TRP A 98 2.66 -14.85 -23.68
C TRP A 98 3.80 -14.30 -24.57
N ASP A 99 3.71 -14.50 -25.88
CA ASP A 99 4.70 -14.04 -26.88
C ASP A 99 4.29 -12.73 -27.57
N PHE A 100 3.41 -11.94 -26.94
CA PHE A 100 2.99 -10.62 -27.39
C PHE A 100 4.15 -9.62 -27.38
N GLU A 101 4.27 -8.82 -28.44
CA GLU A 101 5.28 -7.77 -28.58
C GLU A 101 4.61 -6.39 -28.71
N PRO A 102 4.65 -5.54 -27.66
CA PRO A 102 3.98 -4.23 -27.66
C PRO A 102 4.36 -3.35 -28.85
N SER A 103 5.63 -3.38 -29.25
CA SER A 103 6.16 -2.58 -30.36
C SER A 103 5.52 -2.90 -31.72
N ARG A 104 5.06 -4.14 -31.94
CA ARG A 104 4.34 -4.54 -33.16
C ARG A 104 2.86 -4.15 -33.13
N PHE A 105 2.29 -3.99 -31.94
CA PHE A 105 0.88 -3.63 -31.78
C PHE A 105 0.65 -2.12 -31.68
N LEU A 106 1.63 -1.37 -31.17
CA LEU A 106 1.58 0.08 -30.96
C LEU A 106 1.03 0.88 -32.17
N PRO A 107 1.40 0.60 -33.45
CA PRO A 107 0.86 1.32 -34.60
C PRO A 107 -0.65 1.23 -34.79
N TYR A 108 -1.28 0.18 -34.21
CA TYR A 108 -2.70 -0.12 -34.36
C TYR A 108 -3.54 0.43 -33.20
N LEU A 109 -2.93 0.69 -32.04
CA LEU A 109 -3.63 1.08 -30.81
C LEU A 109 -4.53 2.32 -30.99
N ALA A 110 -4.05 3.33 -31.72
CA ALA A 110 -4.81 4.54 -32.02
C ALA A 110 -6.14 4.26 -32.76
N GLN A 111 -6.20 3.21 -33.57
CA GLN A 111 -7.42 2.79 -34.29
C GLN A 111 -8.28 1.85 -33.45
N VAL A 112 -7.68 1.07 -32.55
CA VAL A 112 -8.41 0.15 -31.67
C VAL A 112 -9.29 0.90 -30.69
N LEU A 113 -8.79 1.96 -30.04
CA LEU A 113 -9.53 2.65 -28.97
C LEU A 113 -10.89 3.21 -29.41
N PRO A 114 -11.01 3.94 -30.56
CA PRO A 114 -12.31 4.39 -31.04
C PRO A 114 -13.27 3.25 -31.39
N LEU A 115 -12.77 2.13 -31.91
CA LEU A 115 -13.59 0.96 -32.26
C LEU A 115 -14.13 0.27 -31.01
N LEU A 116 -13.34 0.17 -29.94
CA LEU A 116 -13.80 -0.36 -28.65
C LEU A 116 -14.86 0.57 -28.04
N SER A 117 -14.61 1.88 -28.04
CA SER A 117 -15.58 2.88 -27.58
C SER A 117 -16.93 2.76 -28.32
N GLN A 118 -16.87 2.67 -29.64
CA GLN A 118 -18.05 2.50 -30.48
C GLN A 118 -18.80 1.20 -30.17
N ALA A 119 -18.08 0.09 -30.00
CA ALA A 119 -18.68 -1.20 -29.67
C ALA A 119 -19.42 -1.17 -28.33
N ILE A 120 -18.88 -0.47 -27.32
CA ILE A 120 -19.55 -0.32 -26.03
C ILE A 120 -20.85 0.49 -26.15
N ALA A 121 -20.86 1.53 -26.99
CA ALA A 121 -22.04 2.37 -27.21
C ALA A 121 -23.15 1.67 -28.01
N GLN A 122 -22.82 0.66 -28.83
CA GLN A 122 -23.77 -0.03 -29.73
C GLN A 122 -24.43 -1.27 -29.12
N VAL A 123 -23.83 -1.82 -28.08
CA VAL A 123 -24.28 -3.07 -27.46
C VAL A 123 -25.17 -2.76 -26.27
N ASP A 124 -26.33 -3.41 -26.19
CA ASP A 124 -27.22 -3.27 -25.02
C ASP A 124 -26.89 -4.28 -23.92
N GLU A 125 -26.47 -5.50 -24.28
CA GLU A 125 -26.20 -6.57 -23.32
C GLU A 125 -24.92 -6.33 -22.50
N ILE A 126 -25.04 -6.42 -21.18
CA ILE A 126 -23.94 -6.10 -20.26
C ILE A 126 -22.76 -7.07 -20.38
N GLU A 127 -23.01 -8.37 -20.60
CA GLU A 127 -21.96 -9.37 -20.79
C GLU A 127 -21.07 -9.04 -22.00
N LEU A 128 -21.68 -8.52 -23.06
CA LEU A 128 -20.97 -8.12 -24.26
C LEU A 128 -20.17 -6.82 -24.01
N LYS A 129 -20.71 -5.85 -23.27
CA LYS A 129 -19.94 -4.67 -22.81
C LYS A 129 -18.74 -5.07 -21.96
N MET A 130 -18.92 -6.00 -21.02
CA MET A 130 -17.83 -6.53 -20.20
C MET A 130 -16.72 -7.17 -21.05
N LYS A 131 -17.05 -7.88 -22.13
CA LYS A 131 -16.03 -8.41 -23.07
C LYS A 131 -15.20 -7.30 -23.69
N VAL A 132 -15.81 -6.17 -24.04
CA VAL A 132 -15.09 -5.02 -24.63
C VAL A 132 -14.22 -4.32 -23.58
N VAL A 133 -14.75 -4.07 -22.38
CA VAL A 133 -13.98 -3.49 -21.24
C VAL A 133 -12.81 -4.39 -20.86
N ASN A 134 -13.01 -5.71 -20.81
CA ASN A 134 -11.94 -6.66 -20.52
C ASN A 134 -10.87 -6.70 -21.62
N CYS A 135 -11.25 -6.54 -22.89
CA CYS A 135 -10.28 -6.38 -23.97
C CYS A 135 -9.41 -5.12 -23.77
N LEU A 136 -10.03 -3.98 -23.46
CA LEU A 136 -9.30 -2.74 -23.16
C LEU A 136 -8.39 -2.88 -21.93
N SER A 137 -8.88 -3.52 -20.87
CA SER A 137 -8.14 -3.83 -19.65
C SER A 137 -6.86 -4.64 -19.92
N ILE A 138 -6.95 -5.69 -20.75
CA ILE A 138 -5.79 -6.48 -21.17
C ILE A 138 -4.85 -5.67 -22.06
N ILE A 139 -5.36 -4.84 -22.97
CA ILE A 139 -4.52 -3.97 -23.79
C ILE A 139 -3.73 -3.00 -22.91
N ILE A 140 -4.37 -2.36 -21.93
CA ILE A 140 -3.71 -1.44 -21.00
C ILE A 140 -2.58 -2.15 -20.26
N GLU A 141 -2.86 -3.32 -19.67
CA GLU A 141 -1.89 -4.11 -18.92
C GLU A 141 -0.70 -4.55 -19.77
N ARG A 142 -0.96 -5.06 -20.97
CA ARG A 142 0.10 -5.61 -21.86
C ARG A 142 0.90 -4.54 -22.59
N MET A 143 0.37 -3.33 -22.73
CA MET A 143 1.09 -2.19 -23.30
C MET A 143 1.99 -1.51 -22.27
N GLU A 144 1.77 -1.74 -20.97
CA GLU A 144 2.55 -1.12 -19.89
C GLU A 144 2.71 0.40 -20.10
N GLN A 145 3.94 0.93 -20.05
CA GLN A 145 4.21 2.37 -20.20
C GLN A 145 3.87 2.93 -21.59
N GLU A 146 3.79 2.09 -22.63
CA GLU A 146 3.43 2.51 -23.99
C GLU A 146 1.97 2.98 -24.09
N ILE A 147 1.14 2.73 -23.07
CA ILE A 147 -0.23 3.23 -23.00
C ILE A 147 -0.32 4.73 -22.65
N ALA A 148 0.72 5.31 -22.04
CA ALA A 148 0.68 6.66 -21.48
C ALA A 148 0.25 7.76 -22.48
N PRO A 149 0.68 7.77 -23.76
CA PRO A 149 0.22 8.75 -24.73
C PRO A 149 -1.29 8.68 -25.04
N PHE A 150 -1.93 7.54 -24.76
CA PHE A 150 -3.34 7.27 -25.06
C PHE A 150 -4.26 7.50 -23.85
N THR A 151 -3.72 7.79 -22.68
CA THR A 151 -4.48 8.08 -21.46
C THR A 151 -5.59 9.11 -21.66
N PRO A 152 -5.39 10.26 -22.35
CA PRO A 152 -6.47 11.23 -22.56
C PRO A 152 -7.70 10.63 -23.25
N SER A 153 -7.49 9.85 -24.30
CA SER A 153 -8.58 9.19 -25.03
C SER A 153 -9.29 8.15 -24.18
N ILE A 154 -8.57 7.42 -23.31
CA ILE A 154 -9.19 6.45 -22.40
C ILE A 154 -9.99 7.19 -21.32
N THR A 155 -9.45 8.28 -20.75
CA THR A 155 -10.11 9.10 -19.72
C THR A 155 -11.44 9.67 -20.21
N GLU A 156 -11.52 10.12 -21.46
CA GLU A 156 -12.75 10.64 -22.06
C GLU A 156 -13.88 9.59 -22.16
N LEU A 157 -13.54 8.30 -22.17
CA LEU A 157 -14.52 7.22 -22.22
C LEU A 157 -15.12 6.90 -20.84
N LEU A 158 -14.34 7.09 -19.77
CA LEU A 158 -14.68 6.59 -18.43
C LEU A 158 -16.01 7.13 -17.88
N PRO A 159 -16.36 8.43 -18.00
CA PRO A 159 -17.63 8.92 -17.47
C PRO A 159 -18.84 8.23 -18.09
N ASN A 160 -18.82 8.03 -19.42
CA ASN A 160 -19.89 7.36 -20.14
C ASN A 160 -20.00 5.88 -19.75
N LEU A 161 -18.87 5.22 -19.47
CA LEU A 161 -18.85 3.83 -19.01
C LEU A 161 -19.39 3.69 -17.59
N TRP A 162 -19.03 4.64 -16.72
CA TRP A 162 -19.41 4.61 -15.30
C TRP A 162 -20.90 4.87 -15.07
N GLN A 163 -21.51 5.72 -15.92
CA GLN A 163 -22.92 6.09 -15.85
C GLN A 163 -23.87 5.06 -16.48
N LEU A 164 -23.37 3.91 -16.92
CA LEU A 164 -24.23 2.85 -17.46
C LEU A 164 -25.05 2.19 -16.34
N GLU A 165 -26.37 2.22 -16.48
CA GLU A 165 -27.32 1.60 -15.56
C GLU A 165 -27.92 0.32 -16.18
N GLY A 166 -28.27 -0.67 -15.35
CA GLY A 166 -28.98 -1.89 -15.79
C GLY A 166 -28.77 -3.13 -14.92
N GLU A 167 -29.39 -4.25 -15.31
CA GLU A 167 -29.19 -5.53 -14.64
C GLU A 167 -27.72 -5.97 -14.75
N GLY A 168 -27.08 -6.26 -13.61
CA GLY A 168 -25.66 -6.63 -13.55
C GLY A 168 -24.69 -5.44 -13.61
N GLU A 169 -25.17 -4.18 -13.52
CA GLU A 169 -24.33 -2.99 -13.62
C GLU A 169 -23.11 -3.00 -12.70
N ASN A 170 -23.25 -3.56 -11.49
CA ASN A 170 -22.16 -3.63 -10.51
C ASN A 170 -20.99 -4.52 -10.98
N LEU A 171 -21.25 -5.58 -11.77
CA LEU A 171 -20.20 -6.43 -12.34
C LEU A 171 -19.43 -5.69 -13.45
N LEU A 172 -20.14 -4.90 -14.26
CA LEU A 172 -19.49 -4.03 -15.25
C LEU A 172 -18.68 -2.94 -14.55
N LYS A 173 -19.24 -2.29 -13.52
CA LYS A 173 -18.53 -1.29 -12.70
C LYS A 173 -17.26 -1.87 -12.09
N SER A 174 -17.29 -3.06 -11.49
CA SER A 174 -16.10 -3.77 -10.99
C SER A 174 -15.03 -3.97 -12.09
N SER A 175 -15.45 -4.39 -13.29
CA SER A 175 -14.54 -4.52 -14.44
C SER A 175 -13.93 -3.18 -14.87
N ILE A 176 -14.71 -2.09 -14.81
CA ILE A 176 -14.24 -0.73 -15.08
C ILE A 176 -13.24 -0.30 -14.01
N VAL A 177 -13.53 -0.49 -12.72
CA VAL A 177 -12.60 -0.14 -11.63
C VAL A 177 -11.27 -0.89 -11.80
N THR A 178 -11.32 -2.19 -12.06
CA THR A 178 -10.12 -3.01 -12.34
C THR A 178 -9.32 -2.48 -13.53
N MET A 179 -9.99 -2.09 -14.62
CA MET A 179 -9.35 -1.51 -15.80
C MET A 179 -8.68 -0.17 -15.48
N VAL A 180 -9.34 0.71 -14.71
CA VAL A 180 -8.77 2.00 -14.30
C VAL A 180 -7.58 1.78 -13.36
N THR A 181 -7.65 0.82 -12.43
CA THR A 181 -6.52 0.44 -11.56
C THR A 181 -5.31 0.02 -12.40
N LYS A 182 -5.51 -0.82 -13.42
CA LYS A 182 -4.45 -1.22 -14.36
C LYS A 182 -3.91 -0.03 -15.14
N LEU A 183 -4.76 0.91 -15.56
CA LEU A 183 -4.32 2.13 -16.26
C LEU A 183 -3.40 2.97 -15.38
N VAL A 184 -3.81 3.23 -14.13
CA VAL A 184 -2.99 3.98 -13.16
C VAL A 184 -1.65 3.30 -12.93
N LYS A 185 -1.63 1.97 -12.73
CA LYS A 185 -0.39 1.19 -12.54
C LYS A 185 0.50 1.18 -13.79
N SER A 186 -0.08 1.13 -14.99
CA SER A 186 0.67 1.00 -16.25
C SER A 186 1.36 2.29 -16.67
N ILE A 187 0.75 3.45 -16.39
CA ILE A 187 1.32 4.75 -16.79
C ILE A 187 2.61 5.05 -16.02
N LYS A 188 2.75 4.60 -14.76
CA LYS A 188 3.87 4.92 -13.85
C LYS A 188 4.20 6.42 -13.77
N GLN A 189 3.19 7.28 -13.90
CA GLN A 189 3.28 8.74 -13.77
C GLN A 189 2.07 9.27 -12.98
N ASP A 190 2.14 10.53 -12.58
CA ASP A 190 1.11 11.20 -11.77
C ASP A 190 -0.26 11.20 -12.48
N PRO A 191 -1.29 10.53 -11.94
CA PRO A 191 -2.58 10.33 -12.62
C PRO A 191 -3.51 11.56 -12.51
N VAL A 192 -2.98 12.78 -12.50
CA VAL A 192 -3.73 14.03 -12.23
C VAL A 192 -4.98 14.18 -13.10
N SER A 193 -4.89 13.82 -14.38
CA SER A 193 -6.02 13.90 -15.32
C SER A 193 -7.13 12.89 -15.05
N LEU A 194 -6.84 11.78 -14.37
CA LEU A 194 -7.79 10.73 -13.98
C LEU A 194 -8.43 11.00 -12.61
N LEU A 195 -7.83 11.86 -11.77
CA LEU A 195 -8.30 12.10 -10.40
C LEU A 195 -9.79 12.47 -10.29
N PRO A 196 -10.39 13.29 -11.18
CA PRO A 196 -11.82 13.60 -11.07
C PRO A 196 -12.71 12.36 -11.11
N ILE A 197 -12.53 11.49 -12.12
CA ILE A 197 -13.33 10.27 -12.27
C ILE A 197 -12.94 9.20 -11.24
N ILE A 198 -11.67 9.08 -10.88
CA ILE A 198 -11.22 8.19 -9.80
C ILE A 198 -11.90 8.57 -8.48
N SER A 199 -11.99 9.87 -8.18
CA SER A 199 -12.62 10.32 -6.93
C SER A 199 -14.11 9.97 -6.85
N GLU A 200 -14.83 10.03 -7.98
CA GLU A 200 -16.23 9.60 -8.07
C GLU A 200 -16.35 8.08 -7.84
N ILE A 201 -15.51 7.29 -8.52
CA ILE A 201 -15.47 5.83 -8.40
C ILE A 201 -15.17 5.41 -6.95
N VAL A 202 -14.13 5.99 -6.34
CA VAL A 202 -13.71 5.64 -4.97
C VAL A 202 -14.82 5.97 -3.98
N ARG A 203 -15.44 7.16 -4.06
CA ARG A 203 -16.56 7.53 -3.16
C ARG A 203 -17.74 6.58 -3.30
N HIS A 204 -18.14 6.28 -4.53
CA HIS A 204 -19.26 5.36 -4.78
C HIS A 204 -18.95 3.94 -4.27
N SER A 205 -17.72 3.47 -4.46
CA SER A 205 -17.31 2.11 -4.09
C SER A 205 -17.11 1.93 -2.58
N THR A 206 -16.76 3.01 -1.87
CA THR A 206 -16.46 3.00 -0.43
C THR A 206 -17.61 3.49 0.45
N ASP A 207 -18.73 3.92 -0.15
CA ASP A 207 -19.92 4.28 0.62
C ASP A 207 -20.65 3.03 1.11
N LEU A 208 -20.47 2.73 2.40
CA LEU A 208 -21.11 1.59 3.07
C LEU A 208 -22.64 1.67 3.13
N ASN A 209 -23.23 2.84 2.83
CA ASN A 209 -24.69 3.00 2.73
C ASN A 209 -25.24 2.65 1.34
N ASN A 210 -24.37 2.46 0.35
CA ASN A 210 -24.74 2.08 -1.01
C ASN A 210 -24.57 0.56 -1.19
N GLU A 211 -25.62 -0.16 -1.59
CA GLU A 211 -25.56 -1.62 -1.80
C GLU A 211 -24.48 -2.07 -2.80
N ALA A 212 -24.05 -1.17 -3.69
CA ALA A 212 -22.96 -1.44 -4.63
C ALA A 212 -21.62 -1.75 -3.94
N HIS A 213 -21.40 -1.34 -2.68
CA HIS A 213 -20.16 -1.64 -1.94
C HIS A 213 -19.89 -3.14 -1.83
N ILE A 214 -20.94 -3.98 -1.82
CA ILE A 214 -20.82 -5.45 -1.77
C ILE A 214 -19.99 -5.99 -2.94
N TYR A 215 -20.05 -5.31 -4.10
CA TYR A 215 -19.36 -5.70 -5.32
C TYR A 215 -18.10 -4.88 -5.57
N LEU A 216 -18.06 -3.63 -5.11
CA LEU A 216 -17.06 -2.65 -5.54
C LEU A 216 -16.04 -2.30 -4.47
N LEU A 217 -16.28 -2.61 -3.20
CA LEU A 217 -15.48 -2.09 -2.09
C LEU A 217 -13.99 -2.47 -2.24
N GLU A 218 -13.71 -3.74 -2.52
CA GLU A 218 -12.34 -4.23 -2.63
C GLU A 218 -11.62 -3.59 -3.85
N ASP A 219 -12.23 -3.65 -5.03
CA ASP A 219 -11.68 -3.05 -6.26
C ASP A 219 -11.48 -1.53 -6.11
N GLY A 220 -12.42 -0.87 -5.42
CA GLY A 220 -12.37 0.57 -5.17
C GLY A 220 -11.22 0.97 -4.25
N ILE A 221 -10.92 0.17 -3.23
CA ILE A 221 -9.75 0.38 -2.37
C ILE A 221 -8.46 0.10 -3.15
N ASP A 222 -8.42 -0.92 -4.01
CA ASP A 222 -7.26 -1.21 -4.85
C ASP A 222 -6.97 -0.07 -5.84
N LEU A 223 -8.02 0.53 -6.43
CA LEU A 223 -7.88 1.73 -7.25
C LEU A 223 -7.35 2.91 -6.43
N TRP A 224 -7.88 3.10 -5.22
CA TRP A 224 -7.47 4.19 -4.34
C TRP A 224 -5.98 4.06 -3.95
N ALA A 225 -5.55 2.87 -3.53
CA ALA A 225 -4.15 2.58 -3.21
C ALA A 225 -3.24 2.81 -4.42
N ALA A 226 -3.58 2.25 -5.59
CA ALA A 226 -2.81 2.44 -6.81
C ALA A 226 -2.68 3.92 -7.20
N THR A 227 -3.74 4.71 -6.96
CA THR A 227 -3.74 6.15 -7.21
C THR A 227 -2.76 6.88 -6.30
N LEU A 228 -2.78 6.62 -4.99
CA LEU A 228 -1.86 7.26 -4.03
C LEU A 228 -0.41 6.86 -4.30
N ILE A 229 -0.17 5.57 -4.55
CA ILE A 229 1.17 5.02 -4.85
C ILE A 229 1.81 5.75 -6.04
N ASN A 230 1.02 6.07 -7.07
CA ASN A 230 1.50 6.73 -8.29
C ASN A 230 1.30 8.26 -8.31
N SER A 231 0.72 8.87 -7.28
CA SER A 231 0.51 10.32 -7.22
C SER A 231 1.75 11.05 -6.74
N ALA A 232 2.10 12.17 -7.39
CA ALA A 232 3.30 12.95 -7.01
C ALA A 232 3.07 13.84 -5.77
N SER A 233 1.83 14.26 -5.53
CA SER A 233 1.51 15.14 -4.41
C SER A 233 0.08 14.95 -3.90
N LEU A 234 -0.14 15.34 -2.64
CA LEU A 234 -1.45 15.26 -2.02
C LEU A 234 -2.31 16.46 -2.48
N THR A 235 -3.08 16.25 -3.54
CA THR A 235 -3.99 17.23 -4.15
C THR A 235 -5.27 17.41 -3.32
N PRO A 236 -6.02 18.52 -3.50
CA PRO A 236 -7.29 18.72 -2.79
C PRO A 236 -8.30 17.58 -3.00
N ILE A 237 -8.39 17.04 -4.22
CA ILE A 237 -9.27 15.90 -4.54
C ILE A 237 -8.92 14.69 -3.67
N LEU A 238 -7.63 14.38 -3.53
CA LEU A 238 -7.17 13.26 -2.71
C LEU A 238 -7.40 13.50 -1.22
N ILE A 239 -7.24 14.75 -0.73
CA ILE A 239 -7.55 15.10 0.66
C ILE A 239 -9.04 14.89 0.95
N ASP A 240 -9.91 15.29 0.03
CA ASP A 240 -11.36 15.17 0.21
C ASP A 240 -11.83 13.70 0.24
N LEU A 241 -11.02 12.74 -0.23
CA LEU A 241 -11.28 11.31 -0.14
C LEU A 241 -10.90 10.72 1.22
N LEU A 242 -9.93 11.32 1.94
CA LEU A 242 -9.40 10.78 3.20
C LEU A 242 -10.49 10.44 4.24
N PRO A 243 -11.55 11.25 4.44
CA PRO A 243 -12.62 10.90 5.39
C PRO A 243 -13.33 9.58 5.10
N CYS A 244 -13.33 9.10 3.84
CA CYS A 244 -13.91 7.82 3.46
C CYS A 244 -13.17 6.64 4.11
N ALA A 245 -11.90 6.78 4.51
CA ALA A 245 -11.13 5.70 5.13
C ALA A 245 -11.59 5.39 6.57
N ILE A 246 -12.11 6.38 7.30
CA ILE A 246 -12.47 6.27 8.72
C ILE A 246 -13.51 5.16 8.98
N PRO A 247 -14.69 5.15 8.33
CA PRO A 247 -15.67 4.09 8.56
C PRO A 247 -15.15 2.71 8.13
N LEU A 248 -14.28 2.65 7.11
CA LEU A 248 -13.72 1.39 6.61
C LEU A 248 -12.76 0.74 7.64
N LEU A 249 -11.98 1.55 8.35
CA LEU A 249 -11.10 1.07 9.44
C LEU A 249 -11.87 0.44 10.61
N SER A 250 -13.15 0.80 10.78
CA SER A 250 -13.99 0.32 11.89
C SER A 250 -14.71 -0.99 11.59
N ILE A 251 -14.99 -1.29 10.32
CA ILE A 251 -15.97 -2.32 9.93
C ILE A 251 -15.31 -3.52 9.24
N ALA A 252 -14.21 -3.30 8.53
CA ALA A 252 -13.87 -4.18 7.43
C ALA A 252 -12.70 -5.11 7.76
N SER A 253 -12.94 -6.21 8.49
CA SER A 253 -11.89 -7.18 8.84
C SER A 253 -11.19 -7.79 7.62
N GLU A 254 -11.89 -7.94 6.49
CA GLU A 254 -11.36 -8.55 5.26
C GLU A 254 -10.51 -7.58 4.43
N VAL A 255 -10.86 -6.28 4.39
CA VAL A 255 -10.11 -5.27 3.63
C VAL A 255 -9.27 -4.34 4.51
N LEU A 256 -9.22 -4.55 5.84
CA LEU A 256 -8.47 -3.73 6.79
C LEU A 256 -7.03 -3.52 6.34
N ALA A 257 -6.37 -4.59 5.88
CA ALA A 257 -5.01 -4.54 5.35
C ALA A 257 -4.86 -3.51 4.23
N LYS A 258 -5.78 -3.52 3.25
CA LYS A 258 -5.79 -2.60 2.11
C LYS A 258 -6.10 -1.17 2.53
N VAL A 259 -7.04 -0.97 3.46
CA VAL A 259 -7.37 0.36 3.99
C VAL A 259 -6.20 0.94 4.78
N LEU A 260 -5.50 0.14 5.58
CA LEU A 260 -4.31 0.56 6.30
C LEU A 260 -3.19 0.99 5.34
N LEU A 261 -3.02 0.30 4.21
CA LEU A 261 -2.09 0.71 3.15
C LEU A 261 -2.46 2.08 2.57
N VAL A 262 -3.75 2.30 2.24
CA VAL A 262 -4.24 3.60 1.79
C VAL A 262 -3.88 4.71 2.78
N VAL A 263 -4.17 4.51 4.08
CA VAL A 263 -3.87 5.50 5.13
C VAL A 263 -2.36 5.73 5.29
N GLU A 264 -1.55 4.68 5.19
CA GLU A 264 -0.09 4.79 5.21
C GLU A 264 0.42 5.63 4.03
N SER A 265 -0.07 5.36 2.81
CA SER A 265 0.27 6.12 1.60
C SER A 265 -0.05 7.61 1.77
N TYR A 266 -1.17 7.95 2.41
CA TYR A 266 -1.49 9.35 2.76
C TYR A 266 -0.41 9.99 3.65
N PHE A 267 0.00 9.32 4.74
CA PHE A 267 1.03 9.84 5.63
C PHE A 267 2.39 9.98 4.93
N LEU A 268 2.76 9.01 4.09
CA LEU A 268 3.97 9.04 3.25
C LEU A 268 3.98 10.23 2.30
N MET A 269 2.83 10.57 1.71
CA MET A 269 2.72 11.70 0.80
C MET A 269 2.84 13.05 1.52
N ASN A 270 2.08 13.25 2.60
CA ASN A 270 2.16 14.49 3.39
C ASN A 270 1.54 14.34 4.78
N THR A 271 2.36 14.01 5.77
CA THR A 271 1.92 13.83 7.16
C THR A 271 1.22 15.08 7.72
N THR A 272 1.76 16.29 7.51
CA THR A 272 1.19 17.54 8.06
C THR A 272 -0.23 17.79 7.57
N LYS A 273 -0.48 17.69 6.27
CA LYS A 273 -1.81 17.89 5.67
C LYS A 273 -2.82 16.84 6.14
N VAL A 274 -2.39 15.59 6.28
CA VAL A 274 -3.25 14.49 6.76
C VAL A 274 -3.68 14.74 8.20
N VAL A 275 -2.74 15.14 9.06
CA VAL A 275 -3.01 15.49 10.46
C VAL A 275 -3.98 16.67 10.57
N GLU A 276 -3.77 17.71 9.77
CA GLU A 276 -4.66 18.89 9.73
C GLU A 276 -6.07 18.54 9.23
N ALA A 277 -6.19 17.64 8.26
CA ALA A 277 -7.48 17.29 7.65
C ALA A 277 -8.29 16.29 8.49
N ALA A 278 -7.65 15.23 9.03
CA ALA A 278 -8.35 14.12 9.66
C ALA A 278 -7.56 13.44 10.80
N GLY A 279 -6.53 14.07 11.37
CA GLY A 279 -5.63 13.43 12.34
C GLY A 279 -6.33 12.83 13.56
N VAL A 280 -7.20 13.59 14.23
CA VAL A 280 -7.91 13.14 15.44
C VAL A 280 -8.82 11.94 15.14
N PRO A 281 -9.80 12.03 14.21
CA PRO A 281 -10.71 10.91 13.97
C PRO A 281 -10.00 9.66 13.42
N LEU A 282 -8.92 9.81 12.65
CA LEU A 282 -8.10 8.67 12.21
C LEU A 282 -7.44 7.97 13.40
N LEU A 283 -6.76 8.70 14.29
CA LEU A 283 -6.12 8.07 15.45
C LEU A 283 -7.12 7.52 16.46
N GLU A 284 -8.28 8.15 16.64
CA GLU A 284 -9.35 7.61 17.49
C GLU A 284 -9.84 6.25 16.96
N THR A 285 -10.04 6.15 15.65
CA THR A 285 -10.48 4.91 15.02
C THR A 285 -9.40 3.83 15.06
N LEU A 286 -8.15 4.16 14.72
CA LEU A 286 -7.03 3.22 14.83
C LEU A 286 -6.82 2.75 16.27
N SER A 287 -6.98 3.65 17.26
CA SER A 287 -6.92 3.33 18.69
C SER A 287 -8.01 2.33 19.11
N ALA A 288 -9.24 2.52 18.64
CA ALA A 288 -10.34 1.60 18.90
C ALA A 288 -10.07 0.19 18.32
N SER A 289 -9.42 0.12 17.16
CA SER A 289 -9.06 -1.13 16.46
C SER A 289 -7.94 -1.94 17.14
N LEU A 290 -7.27 -1.42 18.18
CA LEU A 290 -6.25 -2.14 18.94
C LEU A 290 -6.82 -3.10 20.02
N THR A 291 -8.13 -3.24 20.11
CA THR A 291 -8.79 -4.10 21.13
C THR A 291 -8.86 -5.54 20.65
N GLU A 292 -8.37 -6.50 21.46
CA GLU A 292 -8.47 -7.95 21.17
C GLU A 292 -7.97 -8.33 19.75
N VAL A 293 -6.96 -7.60 19.28
CA VAL A 293 -6.47 -7.69 17.91
C VAL A 293 -5.41 -8.79 17.76
N ARG A 294 -5.49 -9.55 16.67
CA ARG A 294 -4.47 -10.56 16.34
C ARG A 294 -3.10 -9.89 16.07
N PRO A 295 -1.98 -10.57 16.38
CA PRO A 295 -0.64 -9.98 16.22
C PRO A 295 -0.33 -9.37 14.86
N ASP A 296 -0.72 -10.03 13.76
CA ASP A 296 -0.45 -9.52 12.41
C ASP A 296 -1.20 -8.20 12.14
N ALA A 297 -2.49 -8.15 12.49
CA ALA A 297 -3.29 -6.94 12.35
C ALA A 297 -2.80 -5.82 13.30
N CYS A 298 -2.39 -6.17 14.52
CA CYS A 298 -1.78 -5.22 15.46
C CYS A 298 -0.52 -4.58 14.88
N ALA A 299 0.35 -5.39 14.27
CA ALA A 299 1.57 -4.93 13.64
C ALA A 299 1.27 -3.96 12.48
N MET A 300 0.27 -4.26 11.64
CA MET A 300 -0.15 -3.38 10.55
C MET A 300 -0.69 -2.04 11.07
N ILE A 301 -1.58 -2.07 12.07
CA ILE A 301 -2.16 -0.84 12.66
C ILE A 301 -1.06 0.00 13.30
N CYS A 302 -0.20 -0.59 14.12
CA CYS A 302 0.88 0.14 14.78
C CYS A 302 1.86 0.74 13.77
N ARG A 303 2.17 0.04 12.67
CA ARG A 303 3.01 0.59 11.59
C ARG A 303 2.40 1.85 10.99
N VAL A 304 1.11 1.84 10.66
CA VAL A 304 0.43 3.02 10.10
C VAL A 304 0.46 4.20 11.07
N ILE A 305 0.31 3.93 12.38
CA ILE A 305 0.43 4.95 13.44
C ILE A 305 1.88 5.45 13.56
N GLU A 306 2.87 4.59 13.36
CA GLU A 306 4.29 4.90 13.45
C GLU A 306 4.77 5.78 12.28
N THR A 307 4.25 5.58 11.07
CA THR A 307 4.61 6.34 9.87
C THR A 307 4.67 7.87 10.07
N PRO A 308 3.63 8.55 10.58
CA PRO A 308 3.71 9.98 10.84
C PRO A 308 4.70 10.35 11.96
N MET A 309 5.01 9.44 12.88
CA MET A 309 6.06 9.66 13.89
C MET A 309 7.46 9.62 13.29
N THR A 310 7.67 8.84 12.23
CA THR A 310 8.96 8.77 11.55
C THR A 310 9.17 9.95 10.60
N LEU A 311 8.11 10.42 9.94
CA LEU A 311 8.20 11.42 8.86
C LEU A 311 7.98 12.87 9.32
N THR A 312 7.51 13.09 10.54
CA THR A 312 7.14 14.45 11.00
C THR A 312 8.36 15.33 11.26
N ASN A 313 8.27 16.59 10.83
CA ASN A 313 9.16 17.67 11.27
C ASN A 313 8.61 18.44 12.50
N ASN A 314 7.41 18.08 12.96
CA ASN A 314 6.73 18.72 14.09
C ASN A 314 6.25 17.64 15.07
N SER A 315 7.17 17.13 15.87
CA SER A 315 6.89 16.10 16.89
C SER A 315 5.85 16.56 17.91
N ALA A 316 5.85 17.84 18.31
CA ALA A 316 4.90 18.38 19.27
C ALA A 316 3.44 18.26 18.80
N GLN A 317 3.17 18.51 17.51
CA GLN A 317 1.83 18.36 16.94
C GLN A 317 1.37 16.90 16.98
N ILE A 318 2.25 15.94 16.68
CA ILE A 318 1.92 14.51 16.73
C ILE A 318 1.72 14.04 18.18
N GLN A 319 2.56 14.48 19.12
CA GLN A 319 2.36 14.15 20.55
C GLN A 319 1.01 14.67 21.06
N GLN A 320 0.66 15.91 20.70
CA GLN A 320 -0.64 16.47 21.06
C GLN A 320 -1.79 15.64 20.47
N LEU A 321 -1.64 15.17 19.23
CA LEU A 321 -2.63 14.33 18.57
C LEU A 321 -2.84 13.00 19.30
N PHE A 322 -1.76 12.34 19.72
CA PHE A 322 -1.79 11.08 20.49
C PHE A 322 -2.52 11.23 21.84
N ILE A 323 -2.35 12.40 22.48
CA ILE A 323 -3.04 12.73 23.72
C ILE A 323 -4.52 13.00 23.45
N GLN A 324 -4.83 13.83 22.45
CA GLN A 324 -6.20 14.25 22.13
C GLN A 324 -7.09 13.10 21.66
N SER A 325 -6.56 12.16 20.88
CA SER A 325 -7.29 10.98 20.41
C SER A 325 -7.43 9.88 21.48
N GLY A 326 -6.83 10.05 22.66
CA GLY A 326 -6.77 9.01 23.69
C GLY A 326 -5.87 7.82 23.33
N LEU A 327 -5.15 7.86 22.20
CA LEU A 327 -4.27 6.78 21.77
C LEU A 327 -3.15 6.51 22.78
N LEU A 328 -2.53 7.55 23.35
CA LEU A 328 -1.48 7.34 24.36
C LEU A 328 -2.01 6.60 25.58
N GLN A 329 -3.18 7.00 26.10
CA GLN A 329 -3.87 6.29 27.18
C GLN A 329 -4.11 4.82 26.80
N ARG A 330 -4.64 4.57 25.59
CA ARG A 330 -4.94 3.22 25.11
C ARG A 330 -3.68 2.35 25.09
N LEU A 331 -2.58 2.87 24.54
CA LEU A 331 -1.31 2.15 24.45
C LEU A 331 -0.75 1.81 25.85
N LEU A 332 -0.84 2.74 26.81
CA LEU A 332 -0.42 2.50 28.19
C LEU A 332 -1.24 1.41 28.87
N ASP A 333 -2.58 1.48 28.75
CA ASP A 333 -3.48 0.51 29.35
C ASP A 333 -3.29 -0.90 28.75
N LEU A 334 -3.15 -1.00 27.43
CA LEU A 334 -2.89 -2.27 26.73
C LEU A 334 -1.52 -2.85 27.09
N THR A 335 -0.49 -2.01 27.24
CA THR A 335 0.84 -2.47 27.67
C THR A 335 0.82 -3.01 29.09
N LEU A 336 -0.01 -2.45 29.99
CA LEU A 336 -0.16 -2.91 31.37
C LEU A 336 -1.10 -4.12 31.54
N SER A 337 -1.88 -4.45 30.50
CA SER A 337 -2.82 -5.56 30.50
C SER A 337 -2.09 -6.91 30.56
N THR A 338 -2.64 -7.84 31.34
CA THR A 338 -2.17 -9.23 31.39
C THR A 338 -2.79 -10.11 30.31
N GLU A 339 -3.80 -9.61 29.62
CA GLU A 339 -4.53 -10.35 28.56
C GLU A 339 -3.93 -10.12 27.18
N GLU A 340 -3.13 -9.05 27.03
CA GLU A 340 -2.50 -8.72 25.75
C GLU A 340 -1.33 -9.66 25.42
N PRO A 341 -1.24 -10.16 24.17
CA PRO A 341 -0.10 -10.94 23.72
C PRO A 341 1.23 -10.16 23.84
N PRO A 342 2.33 -10.78 24.29
CA PRO A 342 3.63 -10.12 24.35
C PRO A 342 4.07 -9.48 23.03
N SER A 343 3.76 -10.13 21.90
CA SER A 343 4.02 -9.60 20.56
C SER A 343 3.34 -8.25 20.32
N ASN A 344 2.10 -8.07 20.76
CA ASN A 344 1.36 -6.81 20.61
C ASN A 344 1.96 -5.73 21.50
N GLN A 345 2.29 -6.09 22.74
CA GLN A 345 2.92 -5.18 23.69
C GLN A 345 4.26 -4.64 23.17
N THR A 346 5.06 -5.44 22.44
CA THR A 346 6.26 -4.92 21.77
C THR A 346 5.92 -3.80 20.77
N LYS A 347 4.81 -3.90 20.02
CA LYS A 347 4.39 -2.88 19.05
C LYS A 347 3.90 -1.61 19.73
N TYR A 348 3.13 -1.73 20.81
CA TYR A 348 2.71 -0.57 21.59
C TYR A 348 3.91 0.18 22.18
N LEU A 349 4.92 -0.56 22.67
CA LEU A 349 6.15 0.01 23.19
C LEU A 349 6.98 0.75 22.12
N LEU A 350 6.92 0.37 20.84
CA LEU A 350 7.58 1.14 19.77
C LEU A 350 6.98 2.54 19.62
N LEU A 351 5.65 2.63 19.63
CA LEU A 351 4.94 3.90 19.55
C LEU A 351 5.21 4.76 20.79
N ILE A 352 5.16 4.16 21.98
CA ILE A 352 5.48 4.86 23.23
C ILE A 352 6.96 5.31 23.25
N SER A 353 7.87 4.49 22.73
CA SER A 353 9.30 4.83 22.63
C SER A 353 9.53 6.08 21.81
N ARG A 354 8.93 6.17 20.61
CA ARG A 354 9.03 7.37 19.77
C ARG A 354 8.43 8.60 20.46
N PHE A 355 7.29 8.42 21.13
CA PHE A 355 6.67 9.49 21.90
C PHE A 355 7.61 10.05 22.97
N ILE A 356 8.29 9.17 23.73
CA ILE A 356 9.22 9.53 24.80
C ILE A 356 10.47 10.24 24.27
N ILE A 357 11.04 9.76 23.16
CA ILE A 357 12.30 10.31 22.63
C ILE A 357 12.16 11.79 22.25
N TRP A 358 10.99 12.22 21.78
CA TRP A 358 10.76 13.62 21.42
C TRP A 358 10.71 14.57 22.63
N ASP A 359 9.99 14.17 23.69
CA ASP A 359 9.91 14.94 24.92
C ASP A 359 9.61 14.02 26.11
N PRO A 360 10.65 13.54 26.82
CA PRO A 360 10.47 12.63 27.95
C PRO A 360 9.82 13.35 29.15
N SER A 361 9.96 14.67 29.26
CA SER A 361 9.33 15.45 30.33
C SER A 361 7.82 15.54 30.12
N ASN A 362 7.37 15.78 28.89
CA ASN A 362 5.96 15.77 28.53
C ASN A 362 5.31 14.41 28.85
N PHE A 363 5.98 13.31 28.51
CA PHE A 363 5.51 11.96 28.84
C PHE A 363 5.34 11.74 30.35
N LEU A 364 6.37 12.03 31.15
CA LEU A 364 6.28 11.83 32.61
C LEU A 364 5.21 12.72 33.25
N ASN A 365 5.07 13.98 32.81
CA ASN A 365 3.99 14.86 33.26
C ASN A 365 2.60 14.31 32.87
N TYR A 366 2.46 13.74 31.67
CA TYR A 366 1.23 13.09 31.26
C TYR A 366 0.88 11.93 32.20
N LEU A 367 1.85 11.07 32.54
CA LEU A 367 1.64 9.96 33.46
C LEU A 367 1.21 10.40 34.87
N ILE A 368 1.84 11.46 35.41
CA ILE A 368 1.44 12.03 36.71
C ILE A 368 -0.04 12.43 36.70
N ASN A 369 -0.49 13.08 35.63
CA ASN A 369 -1.88 13.52 35.51
C ASN A 369 -2.85 12.37 35.24
N TYR A 370 -2.45 11.40 34.42
CA TYR A 370 -3.30 10.29 34.01
C TYR A 370 -3.47 9.24 35.11
N TRP A 371 -2.37 8.76 35.69
CA TRP A 371 -2.38 7.73 36.74
C TRP A 371 -2.57 8.30 38.15
N GLN A 372 -2.37 9.60 38.34
CA GLN A 372 -2.61 10.30 39.60
C GLN A 372 -1.89 9.60 40.78
N GLN A 373 -2.61 9.18 41.82
CA GLN A 373 -2.05 8.53 43.00
C GLN A 373 -1.42 7.16 42.70
N GLN A 374 -1.79 6.50 41.59
CA GLN A 374 -1.25 5.20 41.21
C GLN A 374 0.08 5.31 40.44
N THR A 375 0.50 6.52 40.05
CA THR A 375 1.67 6.77 39.21
C THR A 375 2.93 6.05 39.70
N PRO A 376 3.31 6.09 40.99
CA PRO A 376 4.54 5.42 41.47
C PRO A 376 4.53 3.89 41.28
N GLN A 377 3.37 3.26 41.47
CA GLN A 377 3.22 1.81 41.32
C GLN A 377 3.19 1.43 39.83
N LEU A 378 2.42 2.17 39.03
CA LEU A 378 2.22 1.84 37.61
C LEU A 378 3.46 2.12 36.77
N ILE A 379 4.24 3.18 37.04
CA ILE A 379 5.49 3.42 36.30
C ILE A 379 6.50 2.28 36.52
N SER A 380 6.62 1.79 37.75
CA SER A 380 7.55 0.70 38.07
C SER A 380 7.14 -0.59 37.35
N LYS A 381 5.84 -0.94 37.38
CA LYS A 381 5.28 -2.09 36.67
C LYS A 381 5.41 -1.94 35.15
N PHE A 382 5.15 -0.74 34.62
CA PHE A 382 5.26 -0.45 33.20
C PHE A 382 6.69 -0.66 32.69
N ILE A 383 7.69 -0.14 33.41
CA ILE A 383 9.10 -0.32 33.08
C ILE A 383 9.52 -1.80 33.19
N GLU A 384 9.04 -2.54 34.20
CA GLU A 384 9.30 -3.98 34.32
C GLU A 384 8.77 -4.77 33.12
N ILE A 385 7.52 -4.51 32.70
CA ILE A 385 6.95 -5.12 31.50
C ILE A 385 7.76 -4.72 30.26
N TRP A 386 8.12 -3.44 30.15
CA TRP A 386 8.93 -2.96 29.03
C TRP A 386 10.24 -3.73 28.91
N ILE A 387 11.01 -3.84 29.98
CA ILE A 387 12.28 -4.57 30.00
C ILE A 387 12.08 -6.05 29.59
N ASP A 388 11.07 -6.73 30.16
CA ASP A 388 10.73 -8.12 29.83
C ASP A 388 10.32 -8.29 28.35
N ARG A 389 9.74 -7.27 27.73
CA ARG A 389 9.33 -7.30 26.31
C ARG A 389 10.48 -7.04 25.35
N ILE A 390 11.60 -6.47 25.78
CA ILE A 390 12.75 -6.25 24.88
C ILE A 390 13.31 -7.58 24.40
N ASP A 391 13.36 -8.61 25.27
CA ASP A 391 13.84 -9.95 24.89
C ASP A 391 12.92 -10.68 23.90
N VAL A 392 11.67 -10.20 23.75
CA VAL A 392 10.71 -10.72 22.75
C VAL A 392 10.92 -10.08 21.37
N MET A 393 11.61 -8.94 21.29
CA MET A 393 11.84 -8.23 20.03
C MET A 393 12.96 -8.91 19.23
N ILE A 394 12.60 -9.46 18.07
CA ILE A 394 13.56 -10.11 17.16
C ILE A 394 14.33 -9.07 16.33
N ASP A 395 13.65 -8.00 15.92
CA ASP A 395 14.19 -6.98 15.05
C ASP A 395 15.11 -6.03 15.83
N THR A 396 16.36 -5.92 15.39
CA THR A 396 17.37 -5.15 16.11
C THR A 396 17.08 -3.64 16.12
N ARG A 397 16.36 -3.13 15.12
CA ARG A 397 15.91 -1.73 15.05
C ARG A 397 14.91 -1.42 16.15
N HIS A 398 13.98 -2.34 16.41
CA HIS A 398 13.00 -2.20 17.48
C HIS A 398 13.68 -2.18 18.85
N ARG A 399 14.66 -3.07 19.08
CA ARG A 399 15.44 -3.11 20.32
C ARG A 399 16.23 -1.82 20.54
N LYS A 400 16.86 -1.31 19.49
CA LYS A 400 17.56 -0.02 19.51
C LYS A 400 16.63 1.14 19.85
N LEU A 401 15.48 1.25 19.18
CA LEU A 401 14.50 2.31 19.43
C LEU A 401 14.04 2.34 20.89
N ASN A 402 13.73 1.17 21.45
CA ASN A 402 13.35 1.05 22.87
C ASN A 402 14.51 1.43 23.80
N SER A 403 15.73 1.01 23.47
CA SER A 403 16.94 1.36 24.23
C SER A 403 17.20 2.88 24.25
N LEU A 404 17.01 3.56 23.12
CA LEU A 404 17.09 5.02 23.03
C LEU A 404 16.02 5.69 23.91
N ALA A 405 14.79 5.19 23.92
CA ALA A 405 13.73 5.74 24.75
C ALA A 405 14.00 5.57 26.25
N LEU A 406 14.49 4.40 26.68
CA LEU A 406 14.91 4.19 28.06
C LEU A 406 16.04 5.15 28.48
N ALA A 407 17.00 5.42 27.58
CA ALA A 407 18.04 6.40 27.82
C ALA A 407 17.47 7.83 27.96
N SER A 408 16.53 8.21 27.08
CA SER A 408 15.85 9.51 27.14
C SER A 408 15.09 9.75 28.44
N LEU A 409 14.51 8.72 29.06
CA LEU A 409 13.85 8.85 30.37
C LEU A 409 14.79 9.32 31.48
N LEU A 410 16.09 9.05 31.38
CA LEU A 410 17.05 9.50 32.38
C LEU A 410 17.29 11.02 32.35
N GLN A 411 17.03 11.65 31.21
CA GLN A 411 17.40 13.04 30.95
C GLN A 411 16.44 14.05 31.58
N THR A 412 15.28 13.61 32.09
CA THR A 412 14.25 14.51 32.61
C THR A 412 14.69 15.21 33.92
N PRO A 413 14.75 16.55 33.96
CA PRO A 413 15.09 17.29 35.18
C PRO A 413 13.98 17.21 36.23
N PRO A 414 14.29 16.93 37.52
CA PRO A 414 13.29 16.80 38.58
C PRO A 414 12.85 18.18 39.10
N ASN A 415 12.06 18.90 38.30
CA ASN A 415 11.67 20.28 38.61
C ASN A 415 10.46 20.41 39.57
N THR A 416 9.72 19.31 39.80
CA THR A 416 8.58 19.25 40.73
C THR A 416 8.73 18.06 41.67
N PRO A 417 8.12 18.08 42.87
CA PRO A 417 8.19 16.94 43.81
C PRO A 417 7.70 15.61 43.20
N GLU A 418 6.66 15.66 42.38
CA GLU A 418 6.12 14.52 41.67
C GLU A 418 7.14 13.98 40.66
N LEU A 419 7.74 14.86 39.84
CA LEU A 419 8.79 14.47 38.90
C LEU A 419 10.03 13.94 39.61
N THR A 420 10.46 14.53 40.73
CA THR A 420 11.57 14.01 41.55
C THR A 420 11.31 12.57 41.98
N THR A 421 10.07 12.27 42.41
CA THR A 421 9.67 10.93 42.81
C THR A 421 9.70 9.95 41.64
N LEU A 422 9.18 10.36 40.47
CA LEU A 422 9.21 9.53 39.27
C LEU A 422 10.64 9.30 38.76
N THR A 423 11.48 10.34 38.71
CA THR A 423 12.89 10.24 38.32
C THR A 423 13.64 9.27 39.23
N ALA A 424 13.37 9.28 40.55
CA ALA A 424 13.96 8.31 41.47
C ALA A 424 13.55 6.87 41.15
N LEU A 425 12.29 6.63 40.77
CA LEU A 425 11.80 5.30 40.39
C LEU A 425 12.39 4.82 39.05
N VAL A 426 12.56 5.74 38.09
CA VAL A 426 13.25 5.45 36.83
C VAL A 426 14.72 5.09 37.10
N TYR A 427 15.42 5.86 37.94
CA TYR A 427 16.82 5.58 38.30
C TYR A 427 16.96 4.28 39.11
N ALA A 428 15.93 3.89 39.86
CA ALA A 428 15.92 2.60 40.55
C ALA A 428 15.99 1.39 39.59
N LYS A 429 15.57 1.57 38.33
CA LYS A 429 15.64 0.56 37.25
C LYS A 429 16.94 0.61 36.44
N LEU A 430 17.89 1.46 36.82
CA LEU A 430 19.14 1.63 36.09
C LEU A 430 19.97 0.33 35.91
N PRO A 431 20.08 -0.58 36.91
CA PRO A 431 20.77 -1.86 36.69
C PRO A 431 20.13 -2.71 35.58
N ASP A 432 18.80 -2.70 35.48
CA ASP A 432 18.07 -3.42 34.44
C ASP A 432 18.29 -2.76 33.07
N PHE A 433 18.26 -1.41 33.02
CA PHE A 433 18.57 -0.66 31.79
C PHE A 433 19.98 -0.94 31.28
N MET A 434 20.96 -1.04 32.17
CA MET A 434 22.34 -1.36 31.81
C MET A 434 22.46 -2.77 31.21
N THR A 435 21.66 -3.72 31.70
CA THR A 435 21.58 -5.08 31.12
C THR A 435 20.99 -5.04 29.71
N VAL A 436 19.89 -4.31 29.51
CA VAL A 436 19.27 -4.11 28.19
C VAL A 436 20.26 -3.46 27.21
N TRP A 437 20.90 -2.38 27.63
CA TRP A 437 21.80 -1.61 26.77
C TRP A 437 23.04 -2.41 26.38
N THR A 438 23.68 -3.11 27.32
CA THR A 438 24.84 -3.95 26.99
C THR A 438 24.46 -5.13 26.09
N SER A 439 23.27 -5.71 26.28
CA SER A 439 22.73 -6.73 25.36
C SER A 439 22.57 -6.19 23.94
N CYS A 440 21.98 -5.01 23.77
CA CYS A 440 21.80 -4.39 22.44
C CYS A 440 23.14 -3.97 21.79
N LEU A 441 24.07 -3.42 22.58
CA LEU A 441 25.41 -3.03 22.08
C LEU A 441 26.29 -4.23 21.73
N ALA A 442 26.07 -5.38 22.37
CA ALA A 442 26.77 -6.63 22.03
C ALA A 442 26.19 -7.29 20.77
N GLU A 443 24.90 -7.08 20.48
CA GLU A 443 24.20 -7.65 19.33
C GLU A 443 24.56 -6.95 18.01
N VAL A 444 24.62 -5.60 18.01
CA VAL A 444 24.87 -4.82 16.79
C VAL A 444 26.06 -3.87 16.98
N SER A 445 27.04 -3.99 16.08
CA SER A 445 28.15 -3.04 15.97
C SER A 445 27.77 -1.89 15.02
N GLU A 446 27.44 -0.74 15.59
CA GLU A 446 27.11 0.47 14.84
C GLU A 446 28.36 1.19 14.29
N PHE A 447 28.18 1.92 13.19
CA PHE A 447 29.12 2.94 12.75
C PHE A 447 29.06 4.18 13.67
N GLU A 448 30.00 5.11 13.52
CA GLU A 448 29.98 6.38 14.29
C GLU A 448 28.70 7.19 14.05
N SER A 449 28.08 7.07 12.87
CA SER A 449 26.78 7.68 12.56
C SER A 449 25.63 7.09 13.40
N GLY A 450 25.82 5.94 14.02
CA GLY A 450 24.77 5.14 14.63
C GLY A 450 24.08 4.18 13.67
N ASP A 451 24.46 4.15 12.39
CA ASP A 451 23.85 3.21 11.43
C ASP A 451 24.49 1.80 11.53
N ALA A 452 23.81 0.79 11.01
CA ALA A 452 24.34 -0.56 10.83
C ALA A 452 23.69 -1.26 9.63
N MET A 453 24.47 -2.08 8.91
CA MET A 453 23.97 -2.81 7.73
C MET A 453 22.75 -3.70 8.03
N VAL A 454 22.68 -4.26 9.24
CA VAL A 454 21.56 -5.11 9.65
C VAL A 454 20.23 -4.36 9.63
N TYR A 455 20.22 -3.08 9.99
CA TYR A 455 19.01 -2.25 10.01
C TYR A 455 18.41 -2.11 8.61
N HIS A 456 19.24 -1.92 7.58
CA HIS A 456 18.79 -1.84 6.20
C HIS A 456 18.24 -3.19 5.72
N SER A 457 18.90 -4.30 6.07
CA SER A 457 18.44 -5.64 5.67
C SER A 457 17.10 -6.02 6.30
N GLU A 458 16.88 -5.68 7.58
CA GLU A 458 15.61 -5.90 8.28
C GLU A 458 14.51 -5.00 7.72
N TYR A 459 14.83 -3.73 7.41
CA TYR A 459 13.88 -2.80 6.78
C TYR A 459 13.42 -3.29 5.41
N SER A 460 14.37 -3.70 4.54
CA SER A 460 14.04 -4.24 3.22
C SER A 460 13.22 -5.53 3.31
N SER A 461 13.57 -6.44 4.24
CA SER A 461 12.83 -7.70 4.43
C SER A 461 11.39 -7.43 4.87
N GLN A 462 11.19 -6.51 5.81
CA GLN A 462 9.87 -6.11 6.28
C GLN A 462 9.06 -5.41 5.18
N LYS A 463 9.67 -4.56 4.35
CA LYS A 463 9.04 -3.93 3.18
C LYS A 463 8.48 -4.99 2.22
N VAL A 464 9.28 -6.02 1.92
CA VAL A 464 8.89 -7.12 1.02
C VAL A 464 7.76 -7.97 1.60
N GLU A 465 7.85 -8.36 2.88
CA GLU A 465 6.82 -9.16 3.54
C GLU A 465 5.45 -8.47 3.54
N GLN A 466 5.43 -7.14 3.64
CA GLN A 466 4.20 -6.37 3.80
C GLN A 466 3.56 -5.91 2.49
N LEU A 467 4.35 -5.66 1.45
CA LEU A 467 3.89 -5.02 0.21
C LEU A 467 4.06 -5.93 -1.02
N GLY A 468 4.80 -7.04 -0.89
CA GLY A 468 5.21 -7.85 -2.04
C GLY A 468 6.32 -7.17 -2.85
N GLU A 469 7.22 -7.98 -3.44
CA GLU A 469 8.40 -7.46 -4.16
C GLU A 469 8.06 -6.58 -5.37
N THR A 470 6.93 -6.82 -6.04
CA THR A 470 6.62 -6.23 -7.35
C THR A 470 5.61 -5.10 -7.32
N GLU A 471 4.88 -4.88 -6.22
CA GLU A 471 3.73 -3.95 -6.24
C GLU A 471 4.14 -2.48 -6.26
N ILE A 472 5.30 -2.15 -5.70
CA ILE A 472 5.77 -0.77 -5.54
C ILE A 472 7.02 -0.44 -6.35
N ASP A 473 7.59 -1.40 -7.08
CA ASP A 473 8.81 -1.21 -7.87
C ASP A 473 8.64 -0.19 -9.00
N GLY A 474 9.47 0.85 -8.97
CA GLY A 474 9.44 1.97 -9.91
C GLY A 474 8.21 2.87 -9.76
N THR A 475 7.62 2.93 -8.57
CA THR A 475 6.51 3.84 -8.24
C THR A 475 6.98 5.05 -7.42
N LEU A 476 6.18 6.12 -7.39
CA LEU A 476 6.51 7.30 -6.59
C LEU A 476 6.46 7.04 -5.07
N GLU A 477 5.72 6.02 -4.63
CA GLU A 477 5.76 5.62 -3.22
C GLU A 477 7.05 4.90 -2.84
N GLU A 478 7.68 4.17 -3.76
CA GLU A 478 9.00 3.59 -3.49
C GLU A 478 10.02 4.67 -3.15
N ASP A 479 10.05 5.77 -3.91
CA ASP A 479 10.90 6.93 -3.63
C ASP A 479 10.58 7.56 -2.26
N ARG A 480 9.30 7.60 -1.87
CA ARG A 480 8.88 8.08 -0.54
C ARG A 480 9.25 7.13 0.59
N ARG A 481 9.33 5.84 0.33
CA ARG A 481 9.75 4.85 1.34
C ARG A 481 11.28 4.81 1.45
N SER A 482 12.01 5.06 0.37
CA SER A 482 13.49 5.03 0.38
C SER A 482 14.09 6.14 1.25
N ILE A 483 13.37 7.23 1.52
CA ILE A 483 13.83 8.29 2.44
C ILE A 483 13.66 7.93 3.92
N ILE A 484 12.89 6.88 4.27
CA ILE A 484 12.63 6.54 5.68
C ILE A 484 13.92 6.31 6.47
N PRO A 485 14.88 5.50 5.99
CA PRO A 485 16.17 5.34 6.68
C PRO A 485 16.96 6.65 6.84
N GLU A 486 16.78 7.63 5.95
CA GLU A 486 17.49 8.91 6.02
C GLU A 486 16.94 9.82 7.12
N VAL A 487 15.65 9.70 7.47
CA VAL A 487 14.98 10.57 8.45
C VAL A 487 14.73 9.89 9.80
N ASP A 488 14.72 8.57 9.85
CA ASP A 488 14.42 7.83 11.07
C ASP A 488 15.62 7.82 12.03
N ILE A 489 15.36 8.17 13.29
CA ILE A 489 16.34 8.20 14.38
C ILE A 489 17.05 6.87 14.58
N VAL A 490 16.43 5.74 14.23
CA VAL A 490 17.03 4.41 14.39
C VAL A 490 18.29 4.26 13.54
N PHE A 491 18.34 4.86 12.36
CA PHE A 491 19.49 4.76 11.46
C PHE A 491 20.53 5.86 11.72
N ASN A 492 20.10 6.97 12.35
CA ASN A 492 20.89 8.21 12.42
C ASN A 492 21.32 8.60 13.84
N THR A 493 21.02 7.77 14.85
CA THR A 493 21.35 8.04 16.25
C THR A 493 22.25 6.93 16.79
N ASN A 494 23.45 7.28 17.22
CA ASN A 494 24.35 6.31 17.85
C ASN A 494 23.86 5.96 19.26
N LEU A 495 23.59 4.67 19.48
CA LEU A 495 23.02 4.17 20.73
C LEU A 495 23.98 4.37 21.89
N LYS A 496 25.25 3.98 21.72
CA LYS A 496 26.28 4.04 22.77
C LYS A 496 26.48 5.48 23.27
N LEU A 497 26.64 6.43 22.34
CA LEU A 497 26.78 7.85 22.67
C LEU A 497 25.54 8.40 23.36
N THR A 498 24.34 8.01 22.90
CA THR A 498 23.08 8.46 23.51
C THR A 498 22.94 7.98 24.95
N ILE A 499 23.27 6.71 25.23
CA ILE A 499 23.28 6.17 26.60
C ILE A 499 24.25 6.96 27.47
N TRP A 500 25.48 7.16 27.00
CA TRP A 500 26.51 7.89 27.73
C TRP A 500 26.08 9.32 28.07
N HIS A 501 25.62 10.09 27.08
CA HIS A 501 25.16 11.46 27.28
C HIS A 501 23.91 11.53 28.18
N SER A 502 23.05 10.52 28.14
CA SER A 502 21.88 10.45 29.03
C SER A 502 22.30 10.31 30.49
N LEU A 503 23.31 9.47 30.77
CA LEU A 503 23.88 9.32 32.11
C LEU A 503 24.58 10.60 32.59
N GLU A 504 25.34 11.27 31.71
CA GLU A 504 25.99 12.55 32.04
C GLU A 504 24.94 13.63 32.40
N ARG A 505 23.87 13.75 31.61
CA ARG A 505 22.77 14.68 31.89
C ARG A 505 22.08 14.36 33.21
N ALA A 506 21.81 13.08 33.45
CA ALA A 506 21.20 12.63 34.70
C ALA A 506 22.09 12.92 35.92
N GLN A 507 23.42 12.78 35.79
CA GLN A 507 24.41 13.18 36.81
C GLN A 507 24.43 14.68 37.05
N LEU A 508 24.22 15.49 36.01
CA LEU A 508 24.16 16.94 36.13
C LEU A 508 22.87 17.40 36.84
N HIS A 509 21.73 16.79 36.51
CA HIS A 509 20.44 17.15 37.11
C HIS A 509 20.29 16.67 38.56
N SER A 510 20.77 15.45 38.86
CA SER A 510 20.47 14.75 40.12
C SER A 510 21.68 13.96 40.66
N PRO A 511 22.82 14.61 40.95
CA PRO A 511 24.10 13.94 41.17
C PRO A 511 24.09 12.92 42.31
N GLN A 512 23.42 13.23 43.42
CA GLN A 512 23.36 12.33 44.58
C GLN A 512 22.43 11.14 44.31
N LEU A 513 21.27 11.40 43.70
CA LEU A 513 20.25 10.39 43.46
C LEU A 513 20.71 9.37 42.42
N ILE A 514 21.29 9.81 41.31
CA ILE A 514 21.77 8.88 40.29
C ILE A 514 22.97 8.09 40.81
N GLN A 515 23.87 8.70 41.60
CA GLN A 515 25.05 8.02 42.13
C GLN A 515 24.67 6.87 43.06
N GLU A 516 23.57 7.01 43.81
CA GLU A 516 23.02 5.94 44.63
C GLU A 516 22.75 4.68 43.80
N TYR A 517 22.17 4.82 42.61
CA TYR A 517 21.81 3.69 41.75
C TYR A 517 22.94 3.26 40.82
N LEU A 518 23.74 4.18 40.30
CA LEU A 518 24.95 3.87 39.53
C LEU A 518 25.94 3.04 40.34
N SER A 519 26.06 3.28 41.65
CA SER A 519 26.93 2.47 42.52
C SER A 519 26.52 1.00 42.66
N LYS A 520 25.29 0.67 42.27
CA LYS A 520 24.74 -0.71 42.27
C LYS A 520 25.00 -1.43 40.93
N VAL A 521 25.56 -0.74 39.93
CA VAL A 521 25.90 -1.30 38.62
C VAL A 521 27.37 -1.75 38.63
N ASP A 522 27.66 -2.91 38.04
CA ASP A 522 29.04 -3.39 37.90
C ASP A 522 29.89 -2.42 37.05
N GLN A 523 31.08 -2.09 37.56
CA GLN A 523 32.01 -1.19 36.89
C GLN A 523 32.40 -1.68 35.49
N LEU A 524 32.50 -2.99 35.27
CA LEU A 524 32.79 -3.55 33.95
C LEU A 524 31.69 -3.25 32.92
N VAL A 525 30.43 -3.22 33.36
CA VAL A 525 29.27 -2.88 32.52
C VAL A 525 29.28 -1.39 32.19
N ILE A 526 29.64 -0.54 33.17
CA ILE A 526 29.85 0.90 32.95
C ILE A 526 31.00 1.14 31.97
N ASP A 527 32.07 0.36 32.03
CA ASP A 527 33.22 0.53 31.15
C ASP A 527 32.92 0.14 29.69
N GLN A 528 31.96 -0.76 29.44
CA GLN A 528 31.52 -1.13 28.09
C GLN A 528 30.76 0.00 27.37
N ILE A 529 30.08 0.87 28.11
CA ILE A 529 29.27 1.96 27.55
C ILE A 529 30.04 3.30 27.45
N LYS A 530 31.25 3.38 27.99
CA LYS A 530 32.13 4.55 27.83
C LYS A 530 32.51 4.71 26.35
N PRO A 531 32.43 5.92 25.77
CA PRO A 531 32.70 6.19 24.35
C PRO A 531 33.95 5.53 23.82
#